data_AF-A0A9P4H826-F1
#
_entry.id   AF-A0A9P4H826-F1
#
_cell.length_a   1.000
_cell.length_b   1.000
_cell.length_c   1.000
_cell.angle_alpha   90.00
_cell.angle_beta   90.00
_cell.angle_gamma   90.00
#
_symmetry.space_group_name_H-M   'P 1'
#
loop_
_entity.id
_entity.type
_entity.pdbx_description
1 polymer ?
#
loop_
_entity_poly.entity_id
_entity_poly.type
_entity_poly.pdbx_seq_one_letter_code
_entity_poly.pdbx_strand_id
1 'polypeptide(L)'
;MSAGDTPFYFESSWSILSTIGLVNSLCGFMVVGITGYSALALVPIVVSVAAALANGLCFYALYEHHDRTATLVGGIFADIFWLIQEAGLSFYSYMILNRVLQNRSRIVFLSLFWLLMTIIVGVRFGILVYRARYAITGVSALQTTVAQLHIGYFVAIAVIEIISAGFLLRVFTKAKKGSKEVTSRGGLFQYLTQSTELRLATLALVGTTRAITYSFQRSVVASSNTGQVDRFVFTLECMFPIVM
;
A
#
# COMPACT_ATOMS: atom_id res chain seq x y z
N MET A 1 -26.66 3.31 -17.19
CA MET A 1 -25.84 2.30 -17.90
C MET A 1 -26.78 1.15 -18.22
N SER A 2 -26.90 0.76 -19.50
CA SER A 2 -27.70 -0.40 -19.91
C SER A 2 -27.12 -1.67 -19.30
N ALA A 3 -27.98 -2.60 -18.90
CA ALA A 3 -27.66 -3.83 -18.16
C ALA A 3 -26.87 -4.90 -18.97
N GLY A 4 -26.01 -4.49 -19.90
CA GLY A 4 -25.27 -5.37 -20.81
C GLY A 4 -23.74 -5.26 -20.79
N ASP A 5 -23.14 -4.24 -20.15
CA ASP A 5 -21.69 -3.96 -20.25
C ASP A 5 -20.97 -3.95 -18.88
N THR A 6 -21.39 -4.77 -17.92
CA THR A 6 -20.57 -5.00 -16.72
C THR A 6 -19.50 -6.04 -17.07
N PRO A 7 -18.21 -5.66 -17.14
CA PRO A 7 -17.15 -6.62 -17.48
C PRO A 7 -17.13 -7.76 -16.46
N PHE A 8 -16.88 -8.98 -16.91
CA PHE A 8 -16.73 -10.11 -16.00
C PHE A 8 -15.57 -9.85 -15.03
N TYR A 9 -15.67 -10.37 -13.81
CA TYR A 9 -14.66 -10.14 -12.76
C TYR A 9 -13.23 -10.38 -13.28
N PHE A 10 -13.01 -11.54 -13.89
CA PHE A 10 -11.70 -11.96 -14.42
C PHE A 10 -11.21 -11.17 -15.64
N GLU A 11 -12.07 -10.39 -16.29
CA GLU A 11 -11.68 -9.47 -17.36
C GLU A 11 -11.29 -8.08 -16.82
N SER A 12 -11.56 -7.83 -15.53
CA SER A 12 -11.24 -6.57 -14.88
C SER A 12 -9.88 -6.62 -14.20
N SER A 13 -9.21 -5.46 -14.15
CA SER A 13 -7.96 -5.28 -13.38
C SER A 13 -8.09 -5.63 -11.89
N TRP A 14 -9.31 -5.57 -11.34
CA TRP A 14 -9.57 -5.91 -9.94
C TRP A 14 -9.29 -7.38 -9.65
N SER A 15 -9.61 -8.27 -10.58
CA SER A 15 -9.30 -9.69 -10.43
C SER A 15 -7.81 -9.97 -10.45
N ILE A 16 -7.04 -9.26 -11.29
CA ILE A 16 -5.58 -9.39 -11.38
C ILE A 16 -4.98 -9.02 -10.02
N LEU A 17 -5.33 -7.85 -9.48
CA LEU A 17 -4.85 -7.37 -8.18
C LEU A 17 -5.28 -8.31 -7.03
N SER A 18 -6.51 -8.80 -7.07
CA SER A 18 -7.01 -9.72 -6.06
C SER A 18 -6.27 -11.07 -6.10
N THR A 19 -6.03 -11.60 -7.30
CA THR A 19 -5.27 -12.84 -7.52
C THR A 19 -3.83 -12.70 -7.03
N ILE A 20 -3.18 -11.57 -7.32
CA ILE A 20 -1.85 -11.25 -6.80
C ILE A 20 -1.84 -11.27 -5.26
N GLY A 21 -2.78 -10.59 -4.62
CA GLY A 21 -2.88 -10.59 -3.15
C GLY A 21 -3.07 -11.99 -2.59
N LEU A 22 -3.89 -12.82 -3.24
CA LEU A 22 -4.12 -14.20 -2.83
C LEU A 22 -2.85 -15.04 -2.98
N VAL A 23 -2.17 -14.99 -4.13
CA VAL A 23 -0.91 -15.73 -4.37
C VAL A 23 0.15 -15.30 -3.36
N ASN A 24 0.33 -14.00 -3.14
CA ASN A 24 1.30 -13.49 -2.16
C ASN A 24 1.00 -13.98 -0.75
N SER A 25 -0.28 -14.04 -0.36
CA SER A 25 -0.67 -14.56 0.96
C SER A 25 -0.30 -16.04 1.11
N LEU A 26 -0.54 -16.86 0.08
CA LEU A 26 -0.18 -18.28 0.07
C LEU A 26 1.34 -18.48 0.10
N CYS A 27 2.10 -17.71 -0.69
CA CYS A 27 3.55 -17.70 -0.66
C CYS A 27 4.07 -17.33 0.74
N GLY A 28 3.47 -16.31 1.38
CA GLY A 28 3.84 -15.92 2.73
C GLY A 28 3.56 -17.01 3.77
N PHE A 29 2.41 -17.69 3.71
CA PHE A 29 2.14 -18.85 4.57
C PHE A 29 3.12 -20.01 4.33
N MET A 30 3.50 -20.27 3.08
CA MET A 30 4.52 -21.25 2.74
C MET A 30 5.89 -20.89 3.35
N VAL A 31 6.31 -19.62 3.24
CA VAL A 31 7.56 -19.14 3.87
C VAL A 31 7.52 -19.30 5.37
N VAL A 32 6.41 -18.96 6.03
CA VAL A 32 6.23 -19.19 7.48
C VAL A 32 6.29 -20.68 7.83
N GLY A 33 5.73 -21.55 7.00
CA GLY A 33 5.82 -23.01 7.18
C GLY A 33 7.26 -23.54 7.11
N ILE A 34 8.10 -22.96 6.25
CA ILE A 34 9.51 -23.38 6.06
C ILE A 34 10.43 -22.76 7.11
N THR A 35 10.28 -21.46 7.38
CA THR A 35 11.20 -20.67 8.20
C THR A 35 10.77 -20.50 9.66
N GLY A 36 9.54 -20.88 9.99
CA GLY A 36 8.93 -20.68 11.30
C GLY A 36 8.23 -19.32 11.45
N TYR A 37 7.48 -19.19 12.54
CA TYR A 37 6.72 -17.97 12.83
C TYR A 37 7.63 -16.79 13.14
N SER A 38 7.45 -15.70 12.40
CA SER A 38 8.04 -14.40 12.70
C SER A 38 7.00 -13.31 12.49
N ALA A 39 6.90 -12.40 13.46
CA ALA A 39 6.00 -11.27 13.34
C ALA A 39 6.33 -10.38 12.12
N LEU A 40 7.58 -10.42 11.61
CA LEU A 40 7.97 -9.71 10.39
C LEU A 40 7.36 -10.35 9.13
N ALA A 41 7.23 -11.67 9.10
CA ALA A 41 6.63 -12.41 7.99
C ALA A 41 5.10 -12.23 7.93
N LEU A 42 4.48 -11.83 9.05
CA LEU A 42 3.05 -11.55 9.10
C LEU A 42 2.65 -10.30 8.31
N VAL A 43 3.53 -9.28 8.24
CA VAL A 43 3.24 -8.02 7.54
C VAL A 43 2.90 -8.24 6.05
N PRO A 44 3.76 -8.89 5.23
CA PRO A 44 3.42 -9.11 3.82
C PRO A 44 2.19 -10.02 3.65
N ILE A 45 1.94 -10.97 4.55
CA ILE A 45 0.74 -11.82 4.51
C ILE A 45 -0.52 -10.97 4.71
N VAL A 46 -0.57 -10.17 5.78
CA VAL A 46 -1.75 -9.36 6.13
C VAL A 46 -2.04 -8.32 5.05
N VAL A 47 -0.99 -7.64 4.56
CA VAL A 47 -1.10 -6.69 3.44
C VAL A 47 -1.64 -7.37 2.18
N SER A 48 -1.19 -8.59 1.89
CA SER A 48 -1.62 -9.33 0.69
C SER A 48 -3.05 -9.87 0.80
N VAL A 49 -3.48 -10.31 1.98
CA VAL A 49 -4.88 -10.67 2.25
C VAL A 49 -5.77 -9.44 2.12
N ALA A 50 -5.35 -8.31 2.70
CA ALA A 50 -6.06 -7.04 2.53
C ALA A 50 -6.14 -6.64 1.05
N ALA A 51 -5.08 -6.87 0.27
CA ALA A 51 -5.10 -6.66 -1.17
C ALA A 51 -6.14 -7.51 -1.89
N ALA A 52 -6.21 -8.81 -1.58
CA ALA A 52 -7.19 -9.71 -2.17
C ALA A 52 -8.63 -9.22 -1.91
N LEU A 53 -8.92 -8.87 -0.65
CA LEU A 53 -10.24 -8.44 -0.19
C LEU A 53 -10.62 -7.06 -0.71
N ALA A 54 -9.71 -6.09 -0.63
CA ALA A 54 -9.94 -4.72 -1.11
C ALA A 54 -10.38 -4.71 -2.58
N ASN A 55 -9.66 -5.43 -3.43
CA ASN A 55 -9.91 -5.45 -4.87
C ASN A 55 -11.18 -6.22 -5.23
N GLY A 56 -11.44 -7.35 -4.56
CA GLY A 56 -12.70 -8.09 -4.73
C GLY A 56 -13.93 -7.26 -4.32
N LEU A 57 -13.85 -6.60 -3.16
CA LEU A 57 -14.94 -5.75 -2.65
C LEU A 57 -15.12 -4.47 -3.48
N CYS A 58 -14.05 -3.91 -4.06
CA CYS A 58 -14.17 -2.80 -5.01
C CYS A 58 -14.91 -3.21 -6.28
N PHE A 59 -14.67 -4.42 -6.81
CA PHE A 59 -15.45 -4.91 -7.95
C PHE A 59 -16.93 -5.08 -7.56
N TYR A 60 -17.19 -5.75 -6.45
CA TYR A 60 -18.53 -5.94 -5.88
C TYR A 60 -19.29 -4.60 -5.73
N ALA A 61 -18.64 -3.58 -5.17
CA ALA A 61 -19.26 -2.28 -4.90
C ALA A 61 -19.40 -1.37 -6.13
N LEU A 62 -18.61 -1.55 -7.18
CA LEU A 62 -18.60 -0.64 -8.34
C LEU A 62 -19.28 -1.21 -9.58
N TYR A 63 -19.32 -2.53 -9.74
CA TYR A 63 -19.76 -3.18 -10.98
C TYR A 63 -20.99 -4.05 -10.80
N GLU A 64 -21.26 -4.59 -9.61
CA GLU A 64 -22.42 -5.44 -9.39
C GLU A 64 -23.65 -4.62 -8.93
N HIS A 65 -24.80 -4.92 -9.52
CA HIS A 65 -26.07 -4.27 -9.19
C HIS A 65 -26.73 -4.93 -7.97
N HIS A 66 -26.20 -4.61 -6.78
CA HIS A 66 -26.78 -5.00 -5.49
C HIS A 66 -27.64 -3.90 -4.87
N ASP A 67 -28.32 -4.21 -3.76
CA ASP A 67 -29.01 -3.21 -2.96
C ASP A 67 -28.04 -2.12 -2.48
N ARG A 68 -28.54 -0.88 -2.37
CA ARG A 68 -27.73 0.31 -2.03
C ARG A 68 -26.98 0.14 -0.72
N THR A 69 -27.59 -0.57 0.24
CA THR A 69 -26.98 -0.86 1.54
C THR A 69 -25.79 -1.79 1.41
N ALA A 70 -25.91 -2.88 0.65
CA ALA A 70 -24.84 -3.84 0.41
C ALA A 70 -23.65 -3.21 -0.35
N THR A 71 -23.93 -2.40 -1.37
CA THR A 71 -22.91 -1.64 -2.11
C THR A 71 -22.15 -0.67 -1.21
N LEU A 72 -22.86 0.05 -0.35
CA LEU A 72 -22.22 1.00 0.56
C LEU A 72 -21.34 0.29 1.60
N VAL A 73 -21.83 -0.80 2.19
CA VAL A 73 -21.09 -1.61 3.15
C VAL A 73 -19.84 -2.22 2.50
N GLY A 74 -19.98 -2.81 1.31
CA GLY A 74 -18.86 -3.35 0.55
C GLY A 74 -17.80 -2.29 0.25
N GLY A 75 -18.23 -1.08 -0.13
CA GLY A 75 -17.33 0.05 -0.33
C GLY A 75 -16.57 0.46 0.94
N ILE A 76 -17.24 0.52 2.10
CA ILE A 76 -16.60 0.87 3.38
C ILE A 76 -15.50 -0.14 3.71
N PHE A 77 -15.82 -1.44 3.64
CA PHE A 77 -14.83 -2.49 3.91
C PHE A 77 -13.69 -2.45 2.90
N ALA A 78 -13.99 -2.22 1.62
CA ALA A 78 -12.95 -2.08 0.60
C ALA A 78 -11.96 -0.96 0.97
N ASP A 79 -12.43 0.21 1.41
CA ASP A 79 -11.54 1.31 1.81
C ASP A 79 -10.67 1.00 3.03
N ILE A 80 -11.19 0.24 3.99
CA ILE A 80 -10.43 -0.22 5.15
C ILE A 80 -9.32 -1.18 4.69
N PHE A 81 -9.63 -2.14 3.82
CA PHE A 81 -8.63 -3.06 3.31
C PHE A 81 -7.61 -2.37 2.41
N TRP A 82 -8.01 -1.37 1.63
CA TRP A 82 -7.10 -0.51 0.87
C TRP A 82 -6.11 0.23 1.78
N LEU A 83 -6.57 0.74 2.93
CA LEU A 83 -5.69 1.36 3.92
C LEU A 83 -4.63 0.39 4.42
N ILE A 84 -5.05 -0.83 4.78
CA ILE A 84 -4.14 -1.88 5.26
C ILE A 84 -3.16 -2.26 4.14
N GLN A 85 -3.63 -2.40 2.91
CA GLN A 85 -2.78 -2.77 1.78
C GLN A 85 -1.70 -1.72 1.49
N GLU A 86 -2.07 -0.44 1.41
CA GLU A 86 -1.15 0.64 0.99
C GLU A 86 -0.25 1.11 2.12
N ALA A 87 -0.79 1.33 3.33
CA ALA A 87 0.00 1.81 4.47
C ALA A 87 0.66 0.68 5.27
N GLY A 88 0.18 -0.57 5.11
CA GLY A 88 0.67 -1.72 5.87
C GLY A 88 2.11 -2.10 5.55
N LEU A 89 2.59 -1.86 4.33
CA LEU A 89 3.98 -2.14 3.95
C LEU A 89 5.00 -1.35 4.77
N SER A 90 4.64 -0.14 5.23
CA SER A 90 5.49 0.67 6.10
C SER A 90 5.73 0.03 7.46
N PHE A 91 4.85 -0.88 7.91
CA PHE A 91 5.05 -1.61 9.15
C PHE A 91 6.22 -2.59 9.07
N TYR A 92 6.61 -3.06 7.88
CA TYR A 92 7.79 -3.90 7.72
C TYR A 92 9.05 -3.17 8.20
N SER A 93 9.28 -1.96 7.67
CA SER A 93 10.41 -1.10 8.06
C SER A 93 10.32 -0.68 9.53
N TYR A 94 9.12 -0.38 10.02
CA TYR A 94 8.86 -0.08 11.42
C TYR A 94 9.30 -1.23 12.35
N MET A 95 8.94 -2.48 12.03
CA MET A 95 9.26 -3.62 12.88
C MET A 95 10.77 -3.86 12.99
N ILE A 96 11.50 -3.68 11.89
CA ILE A 96 12.96 -3.75 11.88
C ILE A 96 13.55 -2.60 12.71
N LEU A 97 13.15 -1.35 12.42
CA LEU A 97 13.70 -0.17 13.08
C LEU A 97 13.38 -0.11 14.57
N ASN A 98 12.20 -0.57 14.99
CA ASN A 98 11.83 -0.60 16.41
C ASN A 98 12.71 -1.56 17.22
N ARG A 99 13.24 -2.62 16.58
CA ARG A 99 14.19 -3.56 17.21
C ARG A 99 15.63 -3.07 17.17
N VAL A 100 16.02 -2.34 16.12
CA VAL A 100 17.43 -1.96 15.90
C VAL A 100 17.79 -0.58 16.44
N LEU A 101 16.86 0.39 16.43
CA LEU A 101 17.12 1.73 16.96
C LEU A 101 17.14 1.73 18.48
N GLN A 102 18.06 2.51 19.06
CA GLN A 102 18.20 2.70 20.50
C GLN A 102 18.04 4.18 20.91
N ASN A 103 17.65 4.41 22.17
CA ASN A 103 17.63 5.72 22.84
C ASN A 103 16.86 6.80 22.05
N ARG A 104 17.46 7.99 21.88
CA ARG A 104 16.83 9.16 21.26
C ARG A 104 16.39 8.92 19.81
N SER A 105 17.16 8.17 19.02
CA SER A 105 16.80 7.88 17.62
C SER A 105 15.54 7.03 17.51
N ARG A 106 15.33 6.10 18.44
CA ARG A 106 14.10 5.30 18.51
C ARG A 106 12.89 6.18 18.81
N ILE A 107 13.00 7.06 19.81
CA ILE A 107 11.91 7.96 20.19
C ILE A 107 11.52 8.87 19.02
N VAL A 108 12.49 9.51 18.37
CA VAL A 108 12.24 10.40 17.22
C VAL A 108 11.59 9.64 16.06
N PHE A 109 12.09 8.44 15.72
CA PHE A 109 11.50 7.64 14.66
C PHE A 109 10.07 7.23 15.00
N LEU A 110 9.82 6.69 16.20
CA LEU A 110 8.50 6.26 16.62
C LEU A 110 7.49 7.42 16.63
N SER A 111 7.88 8.60 17.12
CA SER A 111 7.00 9.77 17.11
C SER A 111 6.64 10.21 15.70
N LEU A 112 7.63 10.27 14.79
CA LEU A 112 7.39 10.66 13.40
C LEU A 112 6.53 9.63 12.66
N PHE A 113 6.81 8.34 12.86
CA PHE A 113 6.08 7.25 12.24
C PHE A 113 4.60 7.27 12.65
N TRP A 114 4.30 7.33 13.95
CA TRP A 114 2.92 7.33 14.42
C TRP A 114 2.17 8.62 14.12
N LEU A 115 2.84 9.78 14.11
CA LEU A 115 2.26 11.03 13.65
C LEU A 115 1.80 10.92 12.19
N LEU A 116 2.70 10.48 11.31
CA LEU A 116 2.38 10.30 9.88
C LEU A 116 1.31 9.24 9.66
N MET A 117 1.36 8.12 10.39
CA MET A 117 0.36 7.07 10.29
C MET A 117 -1.03 7.57 10.73
N THR A 118 -1.10 8.40 11.77
CA THR A 118 -2.36 9.04 12.19
C THR A 118 -2.91 9.97 11.09
N ILE A 119 -2.03 10.73 10.42
CA ILE A 119 -2.42 11.57 9.29
C ILE A 119 -2.94 10.72 8.12
N ILE A 120 -2.24 9.65 7.75
CA ILE A 120 -2.64 8.72 6.67
C ILE A 120 -4.03 8.13 6.94
N VAL A 121 -4.25 7.62 8.16
CA VAL A 121 -5.54 7.08 8.61
C VAL A 121 -6.62 8.16 8.54
N GLY A 122 -6.36 9.36 9.06
CA GLY A 122 -7.30 10.48 9.04
C GLY A 122 -7.71 10.91 7.64
N VAL A 123 -6.75 11.04 6.72
CA VAL A 123 -7.02 11.37 5.31
C VAL A 123 -7.85 10.27 4.65
N ARG A 124 -7.56 8.99 4.92
CA ARG A 124 -8.33 7.86 4.38
C ARG A 124 -9.78 7.84 4.88
N PHE A 125 -10.01 8.11 6.16
CA PHE A 125 -11.37 8.27 6.68
C PHE A 125 -12.08 9.45 6.02
N GLY A 126 -11.38 10.55 5.75
CA GLY A 126 -11.90 11.65 4.95
C GLY A 126 -12.37 11.20 3.56
N ILE A 127 -11.49 10.50 2.83
CA ILE A 127 -11.80 9.92 1.50
C ILE A 127 -13.06 9.06 1.57
N LEU A 128 -13.14 8.16 2.56
CA LEU A 128 -14.29 7.27 2.75
C LEU A 128 -15.59 8.07 2.94
N VAL A 129 -15.59 9.08 3.80
CA VAL A 129 -16.78 9.91 4.08
C VAL A 129 -17.23 10.67 2.83
N TYR A 130 -16.29 11.29 2.10
CA TYR A 130 -16.62 12.01 0.86
C TYR A 130 -17.10 11.06 -0.23
N ARG A 131 -16.55 9.84 -0.33
CA ARG A 131 -17.00 8.83 -1.30
C ARG A 131 -18.39 8.30 -0.96
N ALA A 132 -18.67 8.04 0.31
CA ALA A 132 -20.00 7.66 0.77
C ALA A 132 -21.03 8.76 0.48
N ARG A 133 -20.68 10.03 0.73
CA ARG A 133 -21.55 11.16 0.38
C ARG A 133 -21.76 11.29 -1.13
N TYR A 134 -20.72 11.12 -1.94
CA TYR A 134 -20.84 11.13 -3.40
C TYR A 134 -21.79 10.05 -3.90
N ALA A 135 -21.72 8.83 -3.34
CA ALA A 135 -22.64 7.74 -3.69
C ALA A 135 -24.11 8.05 -3.37
N ILE A 136 -24.37 8.92 -2.40
CA ILE A 136 -25.72 9.33 -1.99
C ILE A 136 -26.22 10.55 -2.80
N THR A 137 -25.37 11.56 -3.01
CA THR A 137 -25.79 12.86 -3.57
C THR A 137 -25.50 13.03 -5.06
N GLY A 138 -24.56 12.27 -5.63
CA GLY A 138 -24.15 12.37 -7.04
C GLY A 138 -23.46 13.67 -7.44
N VAL A 139 -23.05 14.52 -6.48
CA VAL A 139 -22.47 15.84 -6.78
C VAL A 139 -20.99 15.71 -7.17
N SER A 140 -20.66 16.10 -8.41
CA SER A 140 -19.32 15.98 -9.00
C SER A 140 -18.22 16.76 -8.26
N ALA A 141 -18.56 17.85 -7.55
CA ALA A 141 -17.61 18.61 -6.75
C ALA A 141 -16.94 17.78 -5.63
N LEU A 142 -17.64 16.78 -5.07
CA LEU A 142 -17.06 15.88 -4.07
C LEU A 142 -15.94 15.03 -4.65
N GLN A 143 -16.02 14.68 -5.93
CA GLN A 143 -15.03 13.84 -6.58
C GLN A 143 -13.69 14.55 -6.75
N THR A 144 -13.70 15.86 -7.04
CA THR A 144 -12.48 16.69 -7.09
C THR A 144 -11.79 16.74 -5.73
N THR A 145 -12.56 16.90 -4.64
CA THR A 145 -12.02 16.87 -3.28
C THR A 145 -11.43 15.50 -2.94
N VAL A 146 -12.09 14.40 -3.35
CA VAL A 146 -11.57 13.04 -3.16
C VAL A 146 -10.23 12.85 -3.88
N ALA A 147 -10.09 13.34 -5.11
CA ALA A 147 -8.83 13.25 -5.86
C ALA A 147 -7.68 13.99 -5.15
N GLN A 148 -7.93 15.21 -4.66
CA GLN A 148 -6.94 15.98 -3.89
C GLN A 148 -6.53 15.29 -2.59
N LEU A 149 -7.49 14.67 -1.88
CA LEU A 149 -7.20 13.89 -0.68
C LEU A 149 -6.34 12.66 -0.99
N HIS A 150 -6.56 11.97 -2.12
CA HIS A 150 -5.71 10.85 -2.53
C HIS A 150 -4.27 11.29 -2.81
N ILE A 151 -4.06 12.46 -3.43
CA ILE A 151 -2.71 13.00 -3.64
C ILE A 151 -2.01 13.22 -2.29
N GLY A 152 -2.68 13.88 -1.34
CA GLY A 152 -2.12 14.10 0.01
C GLY A 152 -1.82 12.79 0.74
N TYR A 153 -2.70 11.79 0.59
CA TYR A 153 -2.51 10.46 1.14
C TYR A 153 -1.27 9.75 0.57
N PHE A 154 -1.08 9.73 -0.75
CA PHE A 154 0.11 9.12 -1.36
C PHE A 154 1.40 9.85 -0.98
N VAL A 155 1.35 11.19 -0.88
CA VAL A 155 2.50 11.96 -0.40
C VAL A 155 2.85 11.59 1.04
N ALA A 156 1.86 11.45 1.93
CA ALA A 156 2.10 11.04 3.31
C ALA A 156 2.73 9.63 3.41
N ILE A 157 2.27 8.69 2.58
CA ILE A 157 2.88 7.34 2.47
C ILE A 157 4.32 7.42 1.94
N ALA A 158 4.57 8.23 0.92
CA ALA A 158 5.93 8.41 0.40
C ALA A 158 6.87 8.99 1.47
N VAL A 159 6.41 9.97 2.25
CA VAL A 159 7.21 10.59 3.33
C VAL A 159 7.56 9.58 4.43
N ILE A 160 6.61 8.73 4.86
CA ILE A 160 6.90 7.71 5.89
C ILE A 160 7.89 6.65 5.39
N GLU A 161 7.82 6.27 4.11
CA GLU A 161 8.78 5.34 3.50
C GLU A 161 10.17 5.97 3.36
N ILE A 162 10.27 7.25 2.94
CA ILE A 162 11.55 7.98 2.88
C ILE A 162 12.21 8.09 4.26
N ILE A 163 11.45 8.46 5.28
CA ILE A 163 11.96 8.53 6.65
C ILE A 163 12.44 7.14 7.09
N SER A 164 11.62 6.11 6.91
CA SER A 164 11.95 4.74 7.30
C SER A 164 13.20 4.21 6.59
N ALA A 165 13.29 4.39 5.27
CA ALA A 165 14.47 4.01 4.49
C ALA A 165 15.72 4.79 4.95
N GLY A 166 15.59 6.09 5.20
CA GLY A 166 16.69 6.91 5.70
C GLY A 166 17.26 6.42 7.04
N PHE A 167 16.40 5.97 7.97
CA PHE A 167 16.84 5.36 9.22
C PHE A 167 17.48 3.98 9.01
N LEU A 168 16.91 3.14 8.14
CA LEU A 168 17.46 1.81 7.81
C LEU A 168 18.86 1.91 7.19
N LEU A 169 19.05 2.78 6.20
CA LEU A 169 20.33 2.99 5.54
C LEU A 169 21.40 3.50 6.51
N ARG A 170 21.04 4.40 7.44
CA ARG A 170 21.97 4.85 8.50
C ARG A 170 22.38 3.70 9.41
N VAL A 171 21.45 2.84 9.78
CA VAL A 171 21.72 1.65 10.61
C VAL A 171 22.65 0.69 9.88
N PHE A 172 22.35 0.32 8.62
CA PHE A 172 23.19 -0.59 7.84
C PHE A 172 24.58 -0.03 7.57
N THR A 173 24.69 1.28 7.30
CA THR A 173 25.98 1.95 7.12
C THR A 173 26.81 1.95 8.40
N LYS A 174 26.20 2.20 9.56
CA LYS A 174 26.89 2.12 10.86
C LYS A 174 27.34 0.70 11.16
N ALA A 175 26.50 -0.30 10.91
CA ALA A 175 26.84 -1.71 11.07
C ALA A 175 28.02 -2.11 10.16
N LYS A 176 28.03 -1.64 8.90
CA LYS A 176 29.13 -1.86 7.95
C LYS A 176 30.45 -1.23 8.41
N LYS A 177 30.42 -0.04 9.02
CA LYS A 177 31.63 0.67 9.50
C LYS A 177 32.17 0.12 10.83
N GLY A 178 31.29 -0.39 11.70
CA GLY A 178 31.67 -0.82 13.06
C GLY A 178 32.26 -2.23 13.16
N SER A 179 32.14 -3.05 12.11
CA SER A 179 32.55 -4.46 12.18
C SER A 179 33.87 -4.72 11.45
N LYS A 180 34.97 -4.86 12.21
CA LYS A 180 36.26 -5.37 11.70
C LYS A 180 36.31 -6.92 11.61
N GLU A 181 35.39 -7.60 12.29
CA GLU A 181 35.38 -9.07 12.45
C GLU A 181 34.48 -9.79 11.42
N VAL A 182 33.67 -9.04 10.66
CA VAL A 182 32.65 -9.57 9.73
C VAL A 182 33.04 -9.36 8.26
N THR A 183 34.34 -9.26 7.99
CA THR A 183 34.90 -9.26 6.62
C THR A 183 34.54 -10.54 5.84
N SER A 184 34.06 -11.61 6.50
CA SER A 184 33.53 -12.82 5.84
C SER A 184 32.03 -12.77 5.46
N ARG A 185 31.21 -11.85 6.01
CA ARG A 185 29.77 -11.66 5.63
C ARG A 185 29.49 -10.30 4.97
N GLY A 186 30.50 -9.66 4.37
CA GLY A 186 30.39 -8.36 3.72
C GLY A 186 29.23 -8.22 2.71
N GLY A 187 28.75 -9.32 2.14
CA GLY A 187 27.61 -9.36 1.22
C GLY A 187 26.25 -9.03 1.87
N LEU A 188 25.93 -9.54 3.07
CA LEU A 188 24.55 -9.46 3.58
C LEU A 188 24.09 -8.01 3.82
N PHE A 189 24.90 -7.19 4.49
CA PHE A 189 24.55 -5.79 4.72
C PHE A 189 24.53 -4.99 3.42
N GLN A 190 25.36 -5.35 2.44
CA GLN A 190 25.32 -4.74 1.12
C GLN A 190 24.03 -5.09 0.39
N TYR A 191 23.59 -6.36 0.41
CA TYR A 191 22.32 -6.79 -0.16
C TYR A 191 21.12 -6.12 0.55
N LEU A 192 21.14 -6.01 1.88
CA LEU A 192 20.09 -5.30 2.62
C LEU A 192 20.04 -3.81 2.28
N THR A 193 21.21 -3.17 2.12
CA THR A 193 21.31 -1.77 1.71
C THR A 193 20.77 -1.58 0.29
N GLN A 194 21.24 -2.38 -0.67
CA GLN A 194 20.79 -2.34 -2.07
C GLN A 194 19.30 -2.65 -2.20
N SER A 195 18.77 -3.62 -1.44
CA SER A 195 17.34 -3.93 -1.41
C SER A 195 16.52 -2.76 -0.85
N THR A 196 17.00 -2.12 0.21
CA THR A 196 16.33 -0.92 0.77
C THR A 196 16.35 0.26 -0.19
N GLU A 197 17.47 0.47 -0.90
CA GLU A 197 17.58 1.50 -1.95
C GLU A 197 16.65 1.21 -3.13
N LEU A 198 16.60 -0.05 -3.60
CA LEU A 198 15.71 -0.45 -4.68
C LEU A 198 14.24 -0.28 -4.28
N ARG A 199 13.86 -0.72 -3.06
CA ARG A 199 12.52 -0.51 -2.49
C ARG A 199 12.16 0.98 -2.44
N LEU A 200 13.08 1.83 -1.98
CA LEU A 200 12.86 3.26 -1.91
C LEU A 200 12.67 3.88 -3.30
N ALA A 201 13.55 3.54 -4.25
CA ALA A 201 13.50 4.07 -5.62
C ALA A 201 12.21 3.67 -6.34
N THR A 202 11.78 2.43 -6.15
CA THR A 202 10.56 1.91 -6.77
C THR A 202 9.30 2.48 -6.12
N LEU A 203 9.23 2.58 -4.79
CA LEU A 203 8.11 3.25 -4.09
C LEU A 203 8.04 4.74 -4.46
N ALA A 204 9.17 5.42 -4.63
CA ALA A 204 9.19 6.81 -5.08
C ALA A 204 8.66 6.95 -6.51
N LEU A 205 9.05 6.04 -7.42
CA LEU A 205 8.54 6.01 -8.79
C LEU A 205 7.02 5.76 -8.80
N VAL A 206 6.57 4.73 -8.08
CA VAL A 206 5.15 4.38 -7.94
C VAL A 206 4.36 5.55 -7.37
N GLY A 207 4.77 6.11 -6.23
CA GLY A 207 4.08 7.23 -5.58
C GLY A 207 3.98 8.46 -6.49
N THR A 208 5.04 8.77 -7.23
CA THR A 208 5.04 9.89 -8.19
C THR A 208 4.06 9.63 -9.34
N THR A 209 4.08 8.44 -9.92
CA THR A 209 3.17 8.11 -11.03
C THR A 209 1.71 8.06 -10.56
N ARG A 210 1.43 7.53 -9.36
CA ARG A 210 0.08 7.51 -8.78
C ARG A 210 -0.42 8.93 -8.46
N ALA A 211 0.44 9.81 -7.93
CA ALA A 211 0.08 11.21 -7.71
C ALA A 211 -0.25 11.96 -9.02
N ILE A 212 0.56 11.75 -10.07
CA ILE A 212 0.32 12.36 -11.38
C ILE A 212 -0.98 11.83 -11.97
N THR A 213 -1.16 10.51 -12.00
CA THR A 213 -2.35 9.88 -12.61
C THR A 213 -3.64 10.27 -11.87
N TYR A 214 -3.67 10.26 -10.54
CA TYR A 214 -4.84 10.72 -9.79
C TYR A 214 -5.18 12.20 -10.05
N SER A 215 -4.19 13.06 -10.30
CA SER A 215 -4.42 14.47 -10.63
C SER A 215 -5.19 14.66 -11.95
N PHE A 216 -5.14 13.68 -12.85
CA PHE A 216 -5.85 13.71 -14.14
C PHE A 216 -7.09 12.81 -14.16
N GLN A 217 -7.38 12.09 -13.07
CA GLN A 217 -8.46 11.11 -13.05
C GLN A 217 -9.82 11.77 -12.77
N ARG A 218 -10.71 11.74 -13.76
CA ARG A 218 -12.08 12.29 -13.69
C ARG A 218 -13.16 11.25 -13.32
N SER A 219 -12.81 9.98 -13.12
CA SER A 219 -13.75 8.89 -12.76
C SER A 219 -13.07 7.84 -11.88
N VAL A 220 -13.83 7.24 -10.95
CA VAL A 220 -13.37 6.12 -10.11
C VAL A 220 -13.22 4.82 -10.92
N VAL A 221 -13.95 4.73 -12.04
CA VAL A 221 -13.83 3.62 -13.00
C VAL A 221 -12.61 3.89 -13.90
N ALA A 222 -11.72 2.90 -14.06
CA ALA A 222 -10.58 2.99 -14.99
C ALA A 222 -10.99 2.85 -16.46
N SER A 223 -12.00 3.62 -16.87
CA SER A 223 -12.37 3.80 -18.27
C SER A 223 -11.48 4.84 -18.97
N SER A 224 -10.68 5.60 -18.22
CA SER A 224 -9.70 6.53 -18.76
C SER A 224 -8.30 5.93 -18.81
N ASN A 225 -7.50 6.31 -19.81
CA ASN A 225 -6.09 5.89 -19.95
C ASN A 225 -5.29 6.15 -18.68
N THR A 226 -5.56 7.27 -18.00
CA THR A 226 -4.93 7.65 -16.74
C THR A 226 -5.24 6.67 -15.61
N GLY A 227 -6.50 6.23 -15.47
CA GLY A 227 -6.89 5.25 -14.46
C GLY A 227 -6.32 3.86 -14.76
N GLN A 228 -6.12 3.51 -16.04
CA GLN A 228 -5.47 2.25 -16.41
C GLN A 228 -3.98 2.26 -16.06
N VAL A 229 -3.28 3.37 -16.30
CA VAL A 229 -1.86 3.53 -15.91
C VAL A 229 -1.70 3.48 -14.39
N ASP A 230 -2.58 4.14 -13.62
CA ASP A 230 -2.58 4.03 -12.15
C ASP A 230 -2.69 2.58 -11.68
N ARG A 231 -3.68 1.84 -12.21
CA ARG A 231 -3.88 0.42 -11.86
C ARG A 231 -2.72 -0.47 -12.28
N PHE A 232 -2.10 -0.20 -13.43
CA PHE A 232 -0.89 -0.91 -13.86
C PHE A 232 0.27 -0.69 -12.89
N VAL A 233 0.56 0.57 -12.55
CA VAL A 233 1.63 0.92 -11.60
C VAL A 233 1.34 0.34 -10.21
N PHE A 234 0.09 0.37 -9.78
CA PHE A 234 -0.33 -0.27 -8.54
C PHE A 234 -0.19 -1.80 -8.57
N THR A 235 -0.39 -2.43 -9.73
CA THR A 235 -0.14 -3.86 -9.91
C THR A 235 1.35 -4.19 -9.69
N LEU A 236 2.25 -3.34 -10.17
CA LEU A 236 3.69 -3.46 -9.89
C LEU A 236 4.00 -3.28 -8.40
N GLU A 237 3.33 -2.34 -7.73
CA GLU A 237 3.44 -2.14 -6.27
C GLU A 237 3.02 -3.40 -5.50
N CYS A 238 1.95 -4.08 -5.93
CA CYS A 238 1.47 -5.30 -5.30
C CYS A 238 2.41 -6.51 -5.46
N MET A 239 3.43 -6.42 -6.31
CA MET A 239 4.49 -7.44 -6.43
C MET A 239 5.58 -7.30 -5.36
N PHE A 240 5.70 -6.15 -4.69
CA PHE A 240 6.72 -5.91 -3.66
C PHE A 240 6.75 -6.91 -2.51
N PRO A 241 5.61 -7.37 -1.96
CA PRO A 241 5.60 -8.38 -0.91
C PRO A 241 6.31 -9.70 -1.29
N ILE A 242 6.42 -10.04 -2.58
CA ILE A 242 7.16 -11.23 -3.04
C ILE A 242 8.67 -11.00 -3.00
N VAL A 243 9.11 -9.75 -3.22
CA VAL A 243 10.52 -9.37 -3.38
C VAL A 243 11.21 -9.10 -2.03
N MET A 244 10.43 -8.82 -0.98
CA MET A 244 10.86 -8.53 0.40
C MET A 244 11.04 -9.80 1.25
#